data_AF-A0A6A0IS56-F1
#
_entry.id   AF-A0A6A0IS56-F1
#
_cell.length_a   1.000
_cell.length_b   1.000
_cell.length_c   1.000
_cell.angle_alpha   90.00
_cell.angle_beta   90.00
_cell.angle_gamma   90.00
#
_symmetry.space_group_name_H-M   'P 1'
#
loop_
_entity.id
_entity.type
_entity.pdbx_description
1 polymer ?
#
loop_
_entity_poly.entity_id
_entity_poly.type
_entity_poly.pdbx_seq_one_letter_code
_entity_poly.pdbx_strand_id
1 'polypeptide(L)'
;MARRISNPFPSVRTEGGLLPAETLQRIAAGEAGGERRPLDGLDAASYHLAPGERLNEAISRSWSRLVGTWASFRAAREKLPESDAGTTLTRERWLLPLFQELGYGRLPTTLSPIT
;
A
#
# COMPACT_ATOMS: atom_id res chain seq x y z
N MET A 1 -32.14 -18.81 -6.22
CA MET A 1 -31.23 -19.38 -5.19
C MET A 1 -29.98 -18.51 -5.15
N ALA A 2 -29.75 -17.74 -4.07
CA ALA A 2 -28.63 -16.79 -4.01
C ALA A 2 -27.31 -17.56 -3.76
N ARG A 3 -26.34 -17.41 -4.67
CA ARG A 3 -25.00 -18.00 -4.53
C ARG A 3 -24.29 -17.30 -3.37
N ARG A 4 -24.15 -17.99 -2.23
CA ARG A 4 -23.33 -17.53 -1.12
C ARG A 4 -21.87 -17.56 -1.59
N ILE A 5 -21.31 -16.39 -1.91
CA ILE A 5 -19.92 -16.28 -2.33
C ILE A 5 -19.07 -16.41 -1.06
N SER A 6 -18.39 -17.55 -0.89
CA SER A 6 -17.46 -17.73 0.22
C SER A 6 -16.27 -16.79 0.02
N ASN A 7 -15.99 -15.95 1.01
CA ASN A 7 -14.77 -15.15 1.05
C ASN A 7 -13.68 -15.98 1.75
N PRO A 8 -12.65 -16.49 1.03
CA PRO A 8 -11.58 -17.27 1.64
C PRO A 8 -10.60 -16.40 2.45
N PHE A 9 -10.79 -15.08 2.49
CA PHE A 9 -9.94 -14.12 3.17
C PHE A 9 -10.61 -13.65 4.49
N PRO A 10 -10.35 -14.33 5.62
CA PRO A 10 -11.04 -14.05 6.89
C PRO A 10 -10.71 -12.65 7.46
N SER A 11 -9.57 -12.08 7.07
CA SER A 11 -9.12 -10.74 7.46
C SER A 11 -9.53 -9.63 6.49
N VAL A 12 -10.27 -9.94 5.41
CA VAL A 12 -10.67 -8.96 4.40
C VAL A 12 -12.17 -8.72 4.45
N ARG A 13 -12.57 -7.47 4.67
CA ARG A 13 -13.95 -7.01 4.61
C ARG A 13 -14.12 -6.07 3.43
N THR A 14 -15.06 -6.38 2.53
CA THR A 14 -15.40 -5.52 1.39
C THR A 14 -16.59 -4.64 1.76
N GLU A 15 -16.44 -3.34 1.62
CA GLU A 15 -17.51 -2.35 1.79
C GLU A 15 -18.05 -1.89 0.42
N GLY A 16 -19.36 -1.64 0.34
CA GLY A 16 -19.98 -1.04 -0.85
C GLY A 16 -20.01 -1.92 -2.12
N GLY A 17 -19.68 -3.21 -2.02
CA GLY A 17 -19.76 -4.16 -3.14
C GLY A 17 -18.74 -3.94 -4.27
N LEU A 18 -17.77 -3.02 -4.09
CA LEU A 18 -16.79 -2.64 -5.11
C LEU A 18 -15.76 -3.73 -5.43
N LEU A 19 -15.52 -4.65 -4.48
CA LEU A 19 -14.54 -5.74 -4.63
C LEU A 19 -15.18 -7.10 -4.32
N PRO A 20 -15.90 -7.71 -5.28
CA PRO A 20 -16.45 -9.05 -5.11
C PRO A 20 -15.37 -10.07 -4.70
N ALA A 21 -15.73 -11.08 -3.91
CA ALA A 21 -14.74 -12.07 -3.44
C ALA A 21 -14.06 -12.84 -4.60
N GLU A 22 -14.72 -12.98 -5.75
CA GLU A 22 -14.08 -13.54 -6.95
C GLU A 22 -12.96 -12.65 -7.50
N THR A 23 -13.08 -11.33 -7.37
CA THR A 23 -12.03 -10.37 -7.74
C THR A 23 -10.84 -10.54 -6.80
N LEU A 24 -11.09 -10.66 -5.49
CA LEU A 24 -10.04 -10.91 -4.50
C LEU A 24 -9.31 -12.24 -4.77
N GLN A 25 -10.03 -13.29 -5.17
CA GLN A 25 -9.43 -14.56 -5.56
C GLN A 25 -8.54 -14.44 -6.80
N ARG A 26 -8.95 -13.65 -7.80
CA ARG A 26 -8.14 -13.39 -9.01
C ARG A 26 -6.89 -12.57 -8.69
N ILE A 27 -6.99 -11.59 -7.80
CA ILE A 27 -5.82 -10.84 -7.30
C ILE A 27 -4.86 -11.79 -6.60
N ALA A 28 -5.36 -12.66 -5.71
CA ALA A 28 -4.54 -13.62 -4.99
C ALA A 28 -3.88 -14.67 -5.90
N ALA A 29 -4.53 -15.04 -7.01
CA ALA A 29 -3.95 -15.93 -8.02
C ALA A 29 -2.81 -15.27 -8.82
N GLY A 30 -2.73 -13.92 -8.85
CA GLY A 30 -1.71 -13.19 -9.59
C GLY A 30 -1.75 -13.44 -11.10
N GLU A 31 -0.59 -13.35 -11.75
CA GLU A 31 -0.43 -13.65 -13.18
C GLU A 31 -0.85 -15.08 -13.58
N ALA A 32 -0.78 -16.03 -12.65
CA ALA A 32 -1.12 -17.43 -12.92
C ALA A 32 -2.61 -17.61 -13.27
N GLY A 33 -3.47 -16.66 -12.88
CA GLY A 33 -4.82 -16.55 -13.41
C GLY A 33 -5.72 -17.79 -13.21
N GLY A 34 -5.47 -18.64 -12.22
CA GLY A 34 -6.32 -19.81 -11.87
C GLY A 34 -7.07 -20.46 -13.05
N GLU A 35 -8.37 -20.67 -12.92
CA GLU A 35 -9.25 -21.11 -14.02
C GLU A 35 -9.77 -19.95 -14.90
N ARG A 36 -9.38 -18.69 -14.61
CA ARG A 36 -9.98 -17.47 -15.18
C ARG A 36 -8.92 -16.42 -15.50
N ARG A 37 -8.97 -15.83 -16.70
CA ARG A 37 -8.03 -14.80 -17.17
C ARG A 37 -7.54 -13.87 -16.03
N PRO A 38 -6.21 -13.72 -15.85
CA PRO A 38 -5.64 -12.83 -14.84
C PRO A 38 -6.15 -11.39 -15.03
N LEU A 39 -6.16 -10.63 -13.95
CA LEU A 39 -6.41 -9.19 -14.05
C LEU A 39 -5.19 -8.53 -14.68
N ASP A 40 -5.43 -7.50 -15.48
CA ASP A 40 -4.36 -6.64 -15.99
C ASP A 40 -3.68 -5.94 -14.81
N GLY A 41 -2.39 -5.59 -14.94
CA GLY A 41 -1.66 -4.89 -13.88
C GLY A 41 -1.25 -5.76 -12.69
N LEU A 42 -1.26 -7.09 -12.84
CA LEU A 42 -0.74 -8.02 -11.83
C LEU A 42 0.69 -8.49 -12.11
N ASP A 43 1.32 -7.96 -13.17
CA ASP A 43 2.70 -8.26 -13.51
C ASP A 43 3.71 -7.29 -12.93
N ALA A 44 4.97 -7.73 -12.84
CA ALA A 44 6.06 -6.93 -12.29
C ALA A 44 6.32 -5.65 -13.13
N ALA A 45 6.18 -5.74 -14.46
CA ALA A 45 6.43 -4.64 -15.38
C ALA A 45 5.46 -3.47 -15.18
N SER A 46 4.21 -3.76 -14.80
CA SER A 46 3.18 -2.78 -14.48
C SER A 46 3.54 -1.87 -13.30
N TYR A 47 4.50 -2.28 -12.47
CA TYR A 47 5.02 -1.52 -11.33
C TYR A 47 6.48 -1.08 -11.54
N HIS A 48 6.98 -1.10 -12.78
CA HIS A 48 8.36 -0.71 -13.13
C HIS A 48 9.44 -1.52 -12.39
N LEU A 49 9.11 -2.75 -11.98
CA LEU A 49 10.08 -3.65 -11.37
C LEU A 49 11.04 -4.23 -12.41
N ALA A 50 12.24 -4.58 -11.97
CA ALA A 50 13.25 -5.11 -12.88
C ALA A 50 12.85 -6.51 -13.40
N PRO A 51 13.32 -6.92 -14.60
CA PRO A 51 13.06 -8.25 -15.11
C PRO A 51 13.48 -9.33 -14.11
N GLY A 52 12.57 -10.26 -13.79
CA GLY A 52 12.79 -11.33 -12.83
C GLY A 52 12.44 -10.98 -11.38
N GLU A 53 12.14 -9.72 -11.05
CA GLU A 53 11.59 -9.39 -9.73
C GLU A 53 10.15 -9.90 -9.60
N ARG A 54 9.82 -10.49 -8.43
CA ARG A 54 8.46 -10.94 -8.14
C ARG A 54 7.71 -9.84 -7.40
N LEU A 55 6.51 -9.51 -7.88
CA LEU A 55 5.66 -8.48 -7.29
C LEU A 55 5.43 -8.69 -5.78
N ASN A 56 5.17 -9.92 -5.35
CA ASN A 56 4.99 -10.25 -3.92
C ASN A 56 6.24 -9.98 -3.07
N GLU A 57 7.44 -10.19 -3.62
CA GLU A 57 8.70 -9.92 -2.92
C GLU A 57 8.92 -8.41 -2.78
N ALA A 58 8.64 -7.65 -3.84
CA ALA A 58 8.68 -6.19 -3.81
C ALA A 58 7.70 -5.61 -2.77
N ILE A 59 6.45 -6.11 -2.76
CA ILE A 59 5.43 -5.74 -1.75
C ILE A 59 5.92 -6.08 -0.35
N SER A 60 6.42 -7.30 -0.12
CA SER A 60 6.87 -7.75 1.20
C SER A 60 8.05 -6.92 1.74
N ARG A 61 8.98 -6.55 0.85
CA ARG A 61 10.11 -5.67 1.16
C ARG A 61 9.63 -4.27 1.56
N SER A 62 8.72 -3.70 0.77
CA SER A 62 8.14 -2.38 1.01
C SER A 62 7.38 -2.35 2.33
N TRP A 63 6.54 -3.37 2.58
CA TRP A 63 5.82 -3.52 3.84
C TRP A 63 6.76 -3.60 5.05
N SER A 64 7.80 -4.44 4.97
CA SER A 64 8.80 -4.58 6.03
C SER A 64 9.48 -3.25 6.35
N ARG A 65 9.86 -2.48 5.32
CA ARG A 65 10.43 -1.14 5.47
C ARG A 65 9.46 -0.17 6.15
N LEU A 66 8.19 -0.16 5.74
CA LEU A 66 7.17 0.74 6.28
C LEU A 66 6.81 0.39 7.72
N VAL A 67 6.73 -0.88 8.09
CA VAL A 67 6.51 -1.31 9.47
C VAL A 67 7.64 -0.81 10.38
N GLY A 68 8.90 -0.95 9.95
CA GLY A 68 10.04 -0.41 10.70
C GLY A 68 10.03 1.11 10.81
N THR A 69 9.70 1.80 9.71
CA THR A 69 9.58 3.26 9.67
C THR A 69 8.47 3.75 10.61
N TRP A 70 7.31 3.09 10.60
CA TRP A 70 6.18 3.40 11.47
C TRP A 70 6.53 3.23 12.94
N ALA A 71 7.21 2.14 13.30
CA ALA A 71 7.64 1.90 14.67
C ALA A 71 8.59 3.00 15.17
N SER A 72 9.57 3.39 14.34
CA SER A 72 10.49 4.49 14.65
C SER A 72 9.77 5.83 14.79
N PHE A 73 8.84 6.15 13.87
CA PHE A 73 8.03 7.36 13.93
C PHE A 73 7.17 7.42 15.20
N ARG A 74 6.48 6.33 15.56
CA ARG A 74 5.68 6.23 16.79
C ARG A 74 6.52 6.53 18.03
N ALA A 75 7.69 5.89 18.15
CA ALA A 75 8.59 6.10 19.28
C ALA A 75 9.14 7.53 19.34
N ALA A 76 9.37 8.18 18.20
CA ALA A 76 9.78 9.59 18.17
C ALA A 76 8.64 10.54 18.53
N ARG A 77 7.41 10.25 18.06
CA ARG A 77 6.22 11.05 18.31
C ARG A 77 5.84 11.05 19.79
N GLU A 78 6.00 9.92 20.48
CA GLU A 78 5.74 9.79 21.92
C GLU A 78 6.70 10.63 22.79
N LYS A 79 7.81 11.12 22.22
CA LYS A 79 8.79 11.98 22.90
C LYS A 79 8.61 13.48 22.60
N LEU A 80 7.61 13.84 21.81
CA LEU A 80 7.37 15.24 21.48
C LEU A 80 6.83 16.01 22.70
N PRO A 81 7.29 17.25 22.93
CA PRO A 81 6.64 18.16 23.85
C PRO A 81 5.20 18.41 23.43
N GLU A 82 4.31 18.69 24.39
CA GLU A 82 2.90 18.98 24.12
C GLU A 82 2.69 20.26 23.30
N SER A 83 3.67 21.17 23.32
CA SER A 83 3.71 22.38 22.49
C SER A 83 4.15 22.14 21.05
N ASP A 84 4.67 20.96 20.71
CA ASP A 84 5.13 20.63 19.36
C ASP A 84 4.07 19.82 18.61
N ALA A 85 3.54 20.40 17.53
CA ALA A 85 2.54 19.75 16.68
C ALA A 85 3.09 18.53 15.90
N GLY A 86 4.41 18.33 15.86
CA GLY A 86 5.04 17.16 15.24
C GLY A 86 4.93 17.12 13.71
N THR A 87 4.65 18.26 13.07
CA THR A 87 4.42 18.33 11.61
C THR A 87 5.67 17.93 10.82
N THR A 88 6.83 18.49 11.16
CA THR A 88 8.10 18.14 10.53
C THR A 88 8.44 16.67 10.77
N LEU A 89 8.28 16.19 12.01
CA LEU A 89 8.52 14.79 12.36
C LEU A 89 7.65 13.84 11.50
N THR A 90 6.35 14.13 11.40
CA THR A 90 5.40 13.31 10.64
C THR A 90 5.71 13.35 9.15
N ARG A 91 6.01 14.53 8.61
CA ARG A 91 6.35 14.68 7.19
C ARG A 91 7.62 13.90 6.85
N GLU A 92 8.69 14.11 7.60
CA GLU A 92 10.01 13.59 7.24
C GLU A 92 10.21 12.12 7.61
N ARG A 93 9.69 11.69 8.77
CA ARG A 93 9.94 10.34 9.30
C ARG A 93 8.83 9.35 8.99
N TRP A 94 7.69 9.79 8.44
CA TRP A 94 6.61 8.90 8.06
C TRP A 94 6.14 9.11 6.62
N LEU A 95 5.61 10.29 6.30
CA LEU A 95 4.96 10.53 5.00
C LEU A 95 5.94 10.44 3.83
N LEU A 96 7.14 11.01 3.97
CA LEU A 96 8.13 10.97 2.90
C LEU A 96 8.59 9.53 2.59
N PRO A 97 8.99 8.69 3.57
CA PRO A 97 9.25 7.27 3.32
C PRO A 97 8.07 6.52 2.69
N LEU A 98 6.84 6.78 3.14
CA LEU A 98 5.63 6.17 2.58
C LEU A 98 5.44 6.52 1.10
N PHE A 99 5.57 7.80 0.75
CA PHE A 99 5.43 8.25 -0.64
C PHE A 99 6.55 7.76 -1.55
N GLN A 100 7.75 7.56 -1.02
CA GLN A 100 8.83 6.89 -1.75
C GLN A 100 8.45 5.46 -2.12
N GLU A 101 7.94 4.66 -1.16
CA GLU A 101 7.53 3.27 -1.44
C GLU A 101 6.34 3.17 -2.39
N LEU A 102 5.46 4.17 -2.37
CA LEU A 102 4.31 4.25 -3.27
C LEU A 102 4.65 4.84 -4.66
N GLY A 103 5.92 5.18 -4.92
CA GLY A 103 6.36 5.72 -6.21
C GLY A 103 6.03 7.19 -6.46
N TYR A 104 5.48 7.90 -5.47
CA TYR A 104 5.22 9.35 -5.56
C TYR A 104 6.49 10.20 -5.41
N GLY A 105 7.56 9.65 -4.84
CA GLY A 105 8.82 10.35 -4.62
C GLY A 105 8.70 11.50 -3.60
N ARG A 106 9.40 12.61 -3.83
CA ARG A 106 9.21 13.84 -3.02
C ARG A 106 8.03 14.62 -3.57
N LEU A 107 6.96 14.71 -2.79
CA LEU A 107 5.84 15.58 -3.13
C LEU A 107 6.27 17.06 -3.04
N PRO A 108 6.01 17.88 -4.07
CA PRO A 108 6.22 19.32 -3.98
C PRO A 108 5.27 19.88 -2.93
N THR A 109 5.79 20.73 -2.03
CA THR A 109 4.91 21.60 -1.25
C THR A 109 4.32 22.60 -2.21
N THR A 110 3.02 22.52 -2.49
CA THR A 110 2.30 23.61 -3.16
C THR A 110 2.55 24.88 -2.35
N LEU A 111 3.29 25.83 -2.93
CA LEU A 111 3.28 27.20 -2.43
C LEU A 111 1.81 27.64 -2.45
N SER A 112 1.28 28.13 -1.33
CA SER A 112 -0.04 28.76 -1.32
C SER A 112 -0.11 29.77 -2.46
N PRO A 113 -1.25 29.89 -3.16
CA PRO A 113 -1.42 30.94 -4.16
C PRO A 113 -1.06 32.27 -3.48
N ILE A 114 -0.05 32.95 -4.01
CA ILE A 114 0.31 34.29 -3.57
C ILE A 114 -0.96 35.14 -3.75
N THR A 115 -1.35 35.81 -2.67
CA THR A 115 -2.47 36.78 -2.61
C THR A 115 -2.30 37.87 -3.65
#